data_AF-A0AA36LQZ7-F1
#
_entry.id   AF-A0AA36LQZ7-F1
#
_cell.length_a   1.000
_cell.length_b   1.000
_cell.length_c   1.000
_cell.angle_alpha   90.00
_cell.angle_beta   90.00
_cell.angle_gamma   90.00
#
_symmetry.space_group_name_H-M   'P 1'
#
loop_
_entity.id
_entity.type
_entity.pdbx_description
1 polymer ?
#
loop_
_entity_poly.entity_id
_entity_poly.type
_entity_poly.pdbx_seq_one_letter_code
_entity_poly.pdbx_strand_id
1 'polypeptide(L)' 'MSLCLLMLSACSNKPSVTVNECLPFPVALLPPCQMPAFNVKVWGDYPQYVEQTRLALTRCNTSRESALIFLQQQKQ' A
#
# COMPACT_ATOMS: atom_id res chain seq x y z
N MET A 1 -0.01 4.81 41.85
CA MET A 1 0.36 5.22 40.47
C MET A 1 -0.01 4.06 39.55
N SER A 2 -1.01 4.26 38.69
CA SER A 2 -1.67 3.17 37.97
C SER A 2 -0.88 2.73 36.74
N LEU A 3 -0.60 1.43 36.64
CA LEU A 3 0.13 0.77 35.55
C LEU A 3 -0.55 0.92 34.16
N CYS A 4 -1.81 1.33 34.11
CA CYS A 4 -2.59 1.44 32.87
C CYS A 4 -2.25 2.68 32.01
N LEU A 5 -1.54 3.68 32.55
CA LEU A 5 -1.23 4.92 31.83
C LEU A 5 -0.03 4.79 30.88
N LEU A 6 0.74 3.70 30.93
CA LEU A 6 1.96 3.52 30.13
C LEU A 6 1.71 3.00 28.70
N MET A 7 0.48 2.57 28.37
CA MET A 7 0.19 1.93 27.08
C MET A 7 -0.39 2.87 26.00
N LEU A 8 -0.62 4.15 26.29
CA LEU A 8 -1.30 5.07 25.36
C LEU A 8 -0.39 6.16 24.74
N SER A 9 0.93 6.14 24.96
CA SER A 9 1.84 7.18 24.45
C SER A 9 2.41 6.93 23.04
N ALA A 10 1.98 5.86 22.35
CA ALA A 10 2.58 5.47 21.06
C ALA A 10 1.97 6.13 19.81
N CYS A 11 0.89 6.93 19.93
CA CYS A 11 0.38 7.69 18.80
C CYS A 11 1.12 9.03 18.69
N SER A 12 2.29 9.02 18.04
CA SER A 12 2.97 10.25 17.62
C SER A 12 2.13 10.97 16.56
N ASN A 13 1.70 12.21 16.83
CA ASN A 13 1.05 13.11 15.86
C ASN A 13 1.96 13.52 14.69
N LYS A 14 3.23 13.09 14.70
CA LYS A 14 4.18 13.33 13.62
C LYS A 14 4.44 12.00 12.92
N PRO A 15 4.02 11.83 11.65
CA PRO A 15 4.46 10.69 10.87
C PRO A 15 5.98 10.74 10.77
N SER A 16 6.65 9.69 11.24
CA SER A 16 8.12 9.56 11.13
C SER A 16 8.60 9.39 9.69
N VAL A 17 7.66 9.23 8.76
CA VAL A 17 7.89 9.14 7.33
C VAL A 17 7.41 10.46 6.73
N THR A 18 8.35 11.25 6.20
CA THR A 18 8.02 12.23 5.18
C THR A 18 7.38 11.44 4.05
N VAL A 19 6.04 11.51 3.92
CA VAL A 19 5.38 11.07 2.70
C VAL A 19 5.91 12.03 1.66
N ASN A 20 6.97 11.62 0.96
CA ASN A 20 7.46 12.35 -0.19
C ASN A 20 6.24 12.57 -1.06
N GLU A 21 5.92 13.85 -1.26
CA GLU A 21 4.90 14.35 -2.14
C GLU A 21 4.82 13.40 -3.34
N CYS A 22 3.64 12.81 -3.59
CA CYS A 22 3.45 11.91 -4.72
C CYS A 22 3.93 12.65 -5.96
N LEU A 23 5.16 12.37 -6.39
CA LEU A 23 5.70 12.90 -7.64
C LEU A 23 4.64 12.59 -8.70
N PRO A 24 4.26 13.55 -9.55
CA PRO A 24 3.25 13.33 -10.57
C PRO A 24 3.76 12.27 -11.53
N PHE A 25 3.48 11.02 -11.21
CA PHE A 25 3.76 9.88 -12.05
C PHE A 25 2.71 9.92 -13.14
N PRO A 26 3.08 9.82 -14.43
CA PRO A 26 2.08 9.79 -15.49
C PRO A 26 1.12 8.64 -15.23
N VAL A 27 -0.16 8.95 -14.99
CA VAL A 27 -1.19 7.95 -14.67
C VAL A 27 -1.28 6.88 -15.76
N ALA A 28 -0.95 7.25 -17.00
CA ALA A 28 -0.84 6.32 -18.13
C ALA A 28 0.21 5.22 -17.94
N LEU A 29 1.29 5.48 -17.19
CA LEU A 29 2.36 4.52 -16.92
C LEU A 29 2.12 3.72 -15.63
N LEU A 30 1.39 4.27 -14.65
CA LEU A 30 1.05 3.57 -13.42
C LEU A 30 -0.38 3.94 -12.98
N PRO A 31 -1.40 3.20 -13.43
CA PRO A 31 -2.76 3.43 -13.00
C PRO A 31 -2.93 3.07 -11.51
N PRO A 32 -3.96 3.60 -10.82
CA PRO A 32 -4.27 3.22 -9.46
C PRO A 32 -4.46 1.71 -9.32
N CYS A 33 -3.89 1.14 -8.26
CA CYS A 33 -3.96 -0.29 -8.01
C CYS A 33 -5.39 -0.71 -7.68
N GLN A 34 -5.89 -1.69 -8.44
CA GLN A 34 -7.25 -2.20 -8.31
C GLN A 34 -7.31 -3.23 -7.18
N MET A 35 -7.71 -2.79 -5.98
CA MET A 35 -7.87 -3.67 -4.82
C MET A 35 -9.21 -4.41 -4.88
N PRO A 36 -9.30 -5.68 -4.48
CA PRO A 36 -10.60 -6.34 -4.32
C PRO A 36 -11.46 -5.60 -3.28
N ALA A 37 -12.77 -5.57 -3.53
CA ALA A 37 -13.73 -5.07 -2.57
C ALA A 37 -13.79 -5.98 -1.33
N PHE A 38 -13.85 -5.37 -0.15
CA PHE A 38 -14.01 -6.11 1.11
C PHE A 38 -15.47 -6.58 1.27
N ASN A 39 -15.75 -7.79 0.76
CA ASN A 39 -17.07 -8.40 0.78
C ASN A 39 -17.15 -9.65 1.68
N VAL A 40 -16.24 -9.77 2.65
CA VAL A 40 -16.18 -10.89 3.60
C VAL A 40 -17.42 -10.87 4.49
N LYS A 41 -18.22 -11.94 4.48
CA LYS A 41 -19.42 -12.08 5.31
C LYS A 41 -19.26 -13.15 6.37
N VAL A 42 -18.55 -14.23 6.04
CA VAL A 42 -18.24 -15.32 6.96
C VAL A 42 -16.74 -15.60 7.00
N TRP A 43 -16.27 -16.25 8.06
CA TRP A 43 -14.85 -16.59 8.22
C TRP A 43 -14.27 -17.38 7.03
N GLY A 44 -15.10 -18.20 6.37
CA GLY A 44 -14.69 -18.96 5.17
C GLY A 44 -14.37 -18.09 3.93
N ASP A 45 -14.87 -16.85 3.85
CA ASP A 45 -14.59 -15.95 2.73
C ASP A 45 -13.23 -15.26 2.88
N TYR A 46 -12.74 -15.15 4.12
CA TYR A 46 -11.54 -14.37 4.45
C TYR A 46 -10.27 -14.89 3.76
N PRO A 47 -9.98 -16.21 3.70
CA PRO A 47 -8.82 -16.71 2.97
C PRO A 47 -8.82 -16.32 1.49
N GLN A 48 -9.98 -16.34 0.83
CA GLN A 48 -10.08 -15.93 -0.56
C GLN A 48 -9.82 -14.43 -0.74
N TYR A 49 -10.40 -13.59 0.11
CA TYR A 49 -10.15 -12.15 0.10
C TYR A 49 -8.67 -11.83 0.32
N VAL A 50 -8.01 -12.51 1.25
CA VAL A 50 -6.58 -12.34 1.53
C VAL A 50 -5.73 -12.70 0.30
N GLU A 51 -6.01 -13.82 -0.36
CA GLU A 51 -5.26 -14.20 -1.56
C GLU A 51 -5.48 -13.25 -2.73
N GLN A 52 -6.72 -12.77 -2.92
CA GLN A 52 -7.02 -11.73 -3.92
C GLN A 52 -6.28 -10.43 -3.63
N THR A 53 -6.24 -10.02 -2.36
CA THR A 53 -5.53 -8.83 -1.89
C THR A 53 -4.03 -8.97 -2.11
N ARG A 54 -3.45 -10.12 -1.74
CA ARG A 54 -2.04 -10.44 -1.96
C ARG A 54 -1.68 -10.36 -3.44
N LEU A 55 -2.49 -10.96 -4.31
CA LEU A 55 -2.27 -10.94 -5.75
C LEU A 55 -2.36 -9.52 -6.33
N ALA A 56 -3.34 -8.72 -5.91
CA ALA A 56 -3.48 -7.32 -6.32
C ALA A 56 -2.25 -6.48 -5.93
N LEU A 57 -1.76 -6.66 -4.70
CA LEU A 57 -0.54 -6.00 -4.22
C LEU A 57 0.70 -6.43 -4.99
N THR A 58 0.88 -7.73 -5.25
CA THR A 58 2.00 -8.22 -6.05
C THR A 58 2.01 -7.57 -7.43
N ARG A 59 0.87 -7.58 -8.14
CA ARG A 59 0.75 -6.95 -9.47
C ARG A 59 1.06 -5.46 -9.44
N CYS A 60 0.48 -4.75 -8.46
CA CYS A 60 0.71 -3.32 -8.25
C CYS A 60 2.20 -3.00 -8.10
N ASN A 61 2.90 -3.76 -7.25
CA ASN A 61 4.32 -3.57 -7.00
C ASN A 61 5.17 -3.89 -8.23
N THR A 62 4.84 -4.96 -8.97
CA THR A 62 5.53 -5.32 -10.21
C THR A 62 5.35 -4.24 -11.29
N SER A 63 4.13 -3.70 -11.46
CA SER A 63 3.88 -2.58 -12.38
C SER A 63 4.68 -1.35 -11.98
N ARG A 64 4.75 -1.03 -10.68
CA ARG A 64 5.54 0.09 -10.16
C ARG A 64 7.02 -0.07 -10.47
N GLU A 65 7.58 -1.25 -10.22
CA GLU A 65 8.98 -1.55 -10.50
C GLU A 65 9.29 -1.43 -12.00
N SER A 66 8.44 -2.01 -12.84
CA SER A 66 8.57 -1.94 -14.30
C SER A 66 8.58 -0.50 -14.81
N ALA A 67 7.67 0.33 -14.27
CA ALA A 67 7.55 1.72 -14.68
C ALA A 67 8.75 2.57 -14.21
N LEU A 68 9.32 2.27 -13.03
CA LEU A 68 10.57 2.89 -12.57
C LEU A 68 11.76 2.53 -13.47
N ILE A 69 11.89 1.26 -13.87
CA ILE A 69 12.94 0.81 -14.80
C ILE A 69 12.83 1.53 -16.13
N PHE A 70 11.61 1.61 -16.70
CA PHE A 70 11.37 2.34 -17.94
C PHE A 70 11.81 3.81 -17.84
N LEU A 71 11.44 4.51 -16.77
CA LEU A 71 11.84 5.90 -16.57
C LEU A 71 13.35 6.09 -16.38
N GLN A 72 14.04 5.12 -15.78
CA GLN A 72 15.50 5.15 -15.67
C GLN A 72 16.18 5.01 -17.04
N GLN A 73 15.64 4.15 -17.91
CA GLN A 73 16.15 3.96 -19.27
C GLN A 73 15.96 5.20 -20.15
N GLN A 74 14.83 5.92 -20.01
CA GLN A 74 14.57 7.16 -20.76
C GLN A 74 15.48 8.34 -20.37
N LYS A 75 16.26 8.24 -19.29
CA LYS A 75 17.20 9.28 -18.85
C LYS A 75 18.62 9.09 -19.40
N GLN A 76 18.91 7.97 -20.05
CA GLN A 76 20.16 7.71 -20.78
C GLN A 76 20.04 8.17 -22.22
#